data_AF-A0A8I1P3C4-F1
#
_entry.id   AF-A0A8I1P3C4-F1
#
_cell.length_a   1.000
_cell.length_b   1.000
_cell.length_c   1.000
_cell.angle_alpha   90.00
_cell.angle_beta   90.00
_cell.angle_gamma   90.00
#
_symmetry.space_group_name_H-M   'P 1'
#
loop_
_entity.id
_entity.type
_entity.pdbx_description
1 polymer ?
#
loop_
_entity_poly.entity_id
_entity_poly.type
_entity_poly.pdbx_seq_one_letter_code
_entity_poly.pdbx_strand_id
1 'polypeptide(L)'
;MNGPHDLGGQMGFGPVAPERDEPYFHAAWEKRALGVTLAAGAMGAWTLDESRHMRECLHPADYYSSSYYEIWIKALERLLARHGFVGAEDPLPYGNLPIGSRLRVLPNHACITAAAYDRYYVVDSDLDGGKSVVDVYDRINGW
;
A
#
# COMPACT_ATOMS: atom_id res chain seq x y z
N MET A 1 5.35 4.57 7.72
CA MET A 1 5.07 5.59 8.76
C MET A 1 4.29 4.88 9.87
N ASN A 2 4.39 5.27 11.15
CA ASN A 2 3.53 4.66 12.19
C ASN A 2 2.08 5.13 11.96
N GLY A 3 1.29 4.31 11.27
CA GLY A 3 -0.05 4.64 10.84
C GLY A 3 -1.00 3.44 10.95
N PRO A 4 -2.28 3.61 10.59
CA PRO A 4 -3.33 2.60 10.82
C PRO A 4 -3.12 1.31 10.01
N HIS A 5 -2.26 1.33 9.00
CA HIS A 5 -1.88 0.18 8.18
C HIS A 5 -0.87 -0.74 8.87
N ASP A 6 -0.12 -0.24 9.85
CA ASP A 6 0.91 -1.00 10.58
C ASP A 6 0.28 -1.72 11.77
N LEU A 7 -0.39 -2.83 11.46
CA LEU A 7 -1.15 -3.63 12.41
C LEU A 7 -0.31 -4.74 13.07
N GLY A 8 0.95 -4.90 12.67
CA GLY A 8 1.84 -5.93 13.20
C GLY A 8 2.03 -5.80 14.71
N GLY A 9 1.60 -6.82 15.46
CA GLY A 9 1.74 -6.83 16.92
C GLY A 9 0.75 -5.95 17.67
N GLN A 10 -0.25 -5.36 17.01
CA GLN A 10 -1.30 -4.61 17.70
C GLN A 10 -2.27 -5.52 18.44
N MET A 11 -2.73 -5.05 19.60
CA MET A 11 -3.70 -5.73 20.46
C MET A 11 -5.06 -5.04 20.39
N GLY A 12 -6.13 -5.74 20.77
CA GLY A 12 -7.49 -5.17 20.87
C GLY A 12 -8.41 -5.47 19.68
N PHE A 13 -7.93 -6.23 18.68
CA PHE A 13 -8.78 -6.75 17.61
C PHE A 13 -9.59 -7.97 18.07
N GLY A 14 -10.76 -8.15 17.47
CA GLY A 14 -11.57 -9.36 17.65
C GLY A 14 -10.95 -10.60 16.99
N PRO A 15 -11.60 -11.77 17.12
CA PRO A 15 -11.17 -12.97 16.42
C PRO A 15 -11.22 -12.77 14.90
N VAL A 16 -10.27 -13.39 14.19
CA VAL A 16 -10.33 -13.46 12.71
C VAL A 16 -11.55 -14.30 12.32
N ALA A 17 -12.41 -13.74 11.49
CA ALA A 17 -13.67 -14.36 11.06
C ALA A 17 -13.70 -14.51 9.52
N PRO A 18 -12.98 -15.50 8.96
CA PRO A 18 -12.95 -15.71 7.51
C PRO A 18 -14.32 -16.16 6.99
N GLU A 19 -14.74 -15.61 5.86
CA GLU A 19 -15.96 -16.04 5.18
C GLU A 19 -15.71 -17.37 4.44
N ARG A 20 -16.66 -18.29 4.53
CA ARG A 20 -16.59 -19.55 3.78
C ARG A 20 -16.90 -19.25 2.31
N ASP A 21 -16.02 -19.72 1.42
CA ASP A 21 -16.14 -19.50 -0.03
C ASP A 21 -16.20 -18.00 -0.41
N GLU A 22 -15.41 -17.18 0.29
CA GLU A 22 -15.36 -15.72 0.12
C GLU A 22 -15.15 -15.32 -1.35
N PRO A 23 -16.06 -14.51 -1.94
CA PRO A 23 -15.88 -14.03 -3.31
C PRO A 23 -14.76 -12.99 -3.37
N TYR A 24 -14.04 -12.92 -4.50
CA TYR A 24 -13.02 -11.87 -4.72
C TYR A 24 -13.57 -10.44 -4.67
N PHE A 25 -14.86 -10.29 -4.99
CA PHE A 25 -15.59 -9.02 -4.97
C PHE A 25 -16.99 -9.28 -4.41
N HIS A 26 -17.31 -8.65 -3.30
CA HIS A 26 -18.62 -8.60 -2.66
C HIS A 26 -19.58 -7.65 -3.38
N ALA A 27 -19.06 -6.67 -4.12
CA ALA A 27 -19.88 -5.72 -4.87
C ALA A 27 -19.36 -5.43 -6.28
N ALA A 28 -20.28 -5.15 -7.21
CA ALA A 28 -19.96 -4.90 -8.61
C ALA A 28 -19.05 -3.66 -8.86
N TRP A 29 -18.94 -2.76 -7.89
CA TRP A 29 -18.05 -1.59 -7.99
C TRP A 29 -16.60 -1.93 -7.65
N GLU A 30 -16.33 -2.98 -6.86
CA GLU A 30 -14.99 -3.32 -6.38
C GLU A 30 -14.08 -3.78 -7.52
N LYS A 31 -14.61 -4.61 -8.41
CA LYS A 31 -13.91 -4.99 -9.65
C LYS A 31 -13.57 -3.78 -10.53
N ARG A 32 -14.42 -2.74 -10.52
CA ARG A 32 -14.18 -1.49 -11.24
C ARG A 32 -13.11 -0.65 -10.53
N ALA A 33 -13.15 -0.58 -9.20
CA ALA A 33 -12.14 0.12 -8.40
C ALA A 33 -10.73 -0.49 -8.60
N LEU A 34 -10.62 -1.81 -8.59
CA LEU A 34 -9.36 -2.49 -8.93
C LEU A 34 -8.96 -2.22 -10.37
N GLY A 35 -9.87 -2.42 -11.32
CA GLY A 35 -9.61 -2.23 -12.75
C GLY A 35 -9.12 -0.83 -13.10
N VAL A 36 -9.77 0.21 -12.56
CA VAL A 36 -9.36 1.60 -12.81
C VAL A 36 -8.04 1.94 -12.11
N THR A 37 -7.78 1.40 -10.92
CA THR A 37 -6.50 1.61 -10.22
C THR A 37 -5.34 1.01 -11.02
N LEU A 38 -5.50 -0.20 -11.55
CA LEU A 38 -4.48 -0.85 -12.39
C LEU A 38 -4.30 -0.13 -13.73
N ALA A 39 -5.39 0.25 -14.39
CA ALA A 39 -5.34 1.01 -15.64
C ALA A 39 -4.64 2.37 -15.45
N ALA A 40 -4.92 3.06 -14.34
CA ALA A 40 -4.27 4.31 -13.99
C ALA A 40 -2.76 4.13 -13.72
N GLY A 41 -2.36 2.99 -13.15
CA GLY A 41 -0.95 2.62 -13.00
C GLY A 41 -0.20 2.51 -14.33
N ALA A 42 -0.88 2.09 -15.41
CA ALA A 42 -0.29 2.01 -16.75
C ALA A 42 0.04 3.38 -17.36
N MET A 43 -0.45 4.49 -16.77
CA MET A 43 -0.04 5.84 -17.18
C MET A 43 1.44 6.12 -16.86
N GLY A 44 2.06 5.33 -15.97
CA GLY A 44 3.47 5.47 -15.61
C GLY A 44 3.80 6.76 -14.85
N ALA A 45 2.78 7.48 -14.37
CA ALA A 45 2.95 8.76 -13.68
C ALA A 45 3.42 8.63 -12.23
N TRP A 46 3.23 7.46 -11.61
CA TRP A 46 3.66 7.15 -10.25
C TRP A 46 4.18 5.72 -10.14
N THR A 47 4.96 5.47 -9.10
CA THR A 47 5.43 4.13 -8.76
C THR A 47 4.41 3.38 -7.91
N LEU A 48 4.56 2.05 -7.82
CA LEU A 48 3.77 1.25 -6.89
C LEU A 48 3.96 1.71 -5.43
N ASP A 49 5.18 2.15 -5.09
CA ASP A 49 5.49 2.66 -3.76
C ASP A 49 4.74 3.95 -3.44
N GLU A 50 4.63 4.87 -4.41
CA GLU A 50 3.81 6.07 -4.20
C GLU A 50 2.33 5.71 -4.05
N SER A 51 1.84 4.72 -4.80
CA SER A 51 0.47 4.22 -4.65
C SER A 51 0.20 3.62 -3.27
N ARG A 52 1.15 2.86 -2.71
CA ARG A 52 1.09 2.34 -1.33
C ARG A 52 1.10 3.47 -0.32
N HIS A 53 2.04 4.38 -0.47
CA HIS A 53 2.16 5.53 0.40
C HIS A 53 0.86 6.35 0.44
N MET A 54 0.19 6.53 -0.71
CA MET A 54 -1.09 7.25 -0.73
C MET A 54 -2.20 6.55 0.07
N ARG A 55 -2.23 5.21 0.07
CA ARG A 55 -3.14 4.42 0.94
C ARG A 55 -2.77 4.57 2.42
N GLU A 56 -1.47 4.55 2.72
CA GLU A 56 -0.94 4.70 4.09
C GLU A 56 -1.19 6.09 4.69
N CYS A 57 -1.34 7.11 3.84
CA CYS A 57 -1.64 8.50 4.21
C CYS A 57 -3.14 8.80 4.37
N LEU A 58 -4.03 7.81 4.27
CA LEU A 58 -5.43 8.03 4.64
C LEU A 58 -5.52 8.38 6.12
N HIS A 59 -6.45 9.27 6.47
CA HIS A 59 -6.68 9.62 7.87
C HIS A 59 -7.08 8.35 8.64
N PRO A 60 -6.63 8.12 9.90
CA PRO A 60 -6.91 6.88 10.62
C PRO A 60 -8.39 6.50 10.67
N ALA A 61 -9.27 7.49 10.87
CA ALA A 61 -10.71 7.26 10.84
C ALA A 61 -11.20 6.76 9.47
N ASP A 62 -10.67 7.29 8.37
CA ASP A 62 -11.01 6.84 7.02
C ASP A 62 -10.46 5.44 6.78
N TYR A 63 -9.23 5.15 7.20
CA TYR A 63 -8.59 3.87 6.98
C TYR A 63 -9.36 2.73 7.66
N TYR A 64 -9.69 2.88 8.95
CA TYR A 64 -10.38 1.83 9.71
C TYR A 64 -11.86 1.67 9.34
N SER A 65 -12.50 2.72 8.82
CA SER A 65 -13.91 2.65 8.40
C SER A 65 -14.10 2.22 6.95
N SER A 66 -13.02 2.11 6.16
CA SER A 66 -13.09 1.73 4.76
C SER A 66 -12.92 0.23 4.57
N SER A 67 -13.70 -0.34 3.66
CA SER A 67 -13.43 -1.64 3.06
C SER A 67 -12.12 -1.63 2.26
N TYR A 68 -11.62 -2.81 1.92
CA TYR A 68 -10.36 -2.97 1.20
C TYR A 68 -10.33 -2.15 -0.11
N TYR A 69 -11.33 -2.27 -0.96
CA TYR A 69 -11.37 -1.55 -2.24
C TYR A 69 -11.71 -0.07 -2.11
N GLU A 70 -12.34 0.36 -0.99
CA GLU A 70 -12.51 1.79 -0.69
C GLU A 70 -11.17 2.47 -0.37
N ILE A 71 -10.27 1.79 0.34
CA ILE A 71 -8.91 2.30 0.58
C ILE A 71 -8.19 2.54 -0.76
N TRP A 72 -8.37 1.63 -1.72
CA TRP A 72 -7.75 1.73 -3.04
C TRP A 72 -8.27 2.93 -3.83
N ILE A 73 -9.59 3.10 -3.91
CA ILE A 73 -10.18 4.19 -4.70
C ILE A 73 -9.87 5.55 -4.08
N LYS A 74 -9.97 5.70 -2.74
CA LYS A 74 -9.62 6.94 -2.03
C LYS A 74 -8.16 7.35 -2.26
N ALA A 75 -7.25 6.38 -2.29
CA ALA A 75 -5.85 6.64 -2.59
C ALA A 75 -5.63 7.00 -4.07
N LEU A 76 -6.33 6.33 -4.99
CA LEU A 76 -6.24 6.64 -6.42
C LEU A 76 -6.72 8.06 -6.72
N GLU A 77 -7.83 8.51 -6.13
CA GLU A 77 -8.34 9.88 -6.29
C GLU A 77 -7.28 10.92 -5.91
N ARG A 78 -6.60 10.71 -4.78
CA ARG A 78 -5.51 11.59 -4.33
C ARG A 78 -4.29 11.54 -5.24
N LEU A 79 -3.95 10.38 -5.81
CA LEU A 79 -2.85 10.26 -6.79
C LEU A 79 -3.17 11.00 -8.09
N LEU A 80 -4.37 10.80 -8.61
CA LEU A 80 -4.84 11.47 -9.82
C LEU A 80 -4.85 12.99 -9.64
N ALA A 81 -5.30 13.46 -8.47
CA ALA A 81 -5.25 14.89 -8.13
C ALA A 81 -3.82 15.41 -7.99
N ARG A 82 -2.96 14.68 -7.26
CA ARG A 82 -1.54 15.04 -7.07
C ARG A 82 -0.79 15.23 -8.39
N HIS A 83 -1.04 14.34 -9.34
CA HIS A 83 -0.37 14.32 -10.63
C HIS A 83 -1.11 15.12 -11.71
N GLY A 84 -2.18 15.84 -11.34
CA GLY A 84 -2.91 16.75 -12.22
C GLY A 84 -3.77 16.08 -13.30
N PHE A 85 -4.06 14.77 -13.16
CA PHE A 85 -4.97 14.06 -14.06
C PHE A 85 -6.44 14.37 -13.75
N VAL A 86 -6.74 14.70 -12.49
CA VAL A 86 -8.06 15.12 -12.04
C VAL A 86 -7.89 16.41 -11.25
N GLY A 87 -8.74 17.40 -11.50
CA GLY A 87 -8.79 18.61 -10.68
C GLY A 87 -9.55 18.32 -9.39
N ALA A 88 -8.96 18.66 -8.25
CA ALA A 88 -9.72 18.87 -7.02
C ALA A 88 -10.03 20.37 -6.91
N GLU A 89 -11.22 20.73 -6.39
CA GLU A 89 -11.51 22.13 -6.08
C GLU A 89 -10.53 22.68 -5.02
N ASP A 90 -10.06 21.81 -4.12
CA ASP A 90 -9.01 22.11 -3.14
C ASP A 90 -7.65 21.51 -3.55
N PRO A 91 -6.61 22.33 -3.80
CA PRO A 91 -5.28 21.85 -4.13
C PRO A 91 -4.63 21.15 -2.93
N LEU A 92 -3.75 20.18 -3.20
CA LEU A 92 -2.74 19.78 -2.21
C LEU A 92 -2.02 21.05 -1.72
N PRO A 93 -1.66 21.16 -0.42
CA PRO A 93 -1.15 22.40 0.14
C PRO A 93 0.33 22.58 -0.24
N TYR A 94 0.63 22.66 -1.54
CA TYR A 94 1.95 22.98 -2.08
C TYR A 94 2.46 24.33 -1.53
N GLY A 95 1.54 25.23 -1.14
CA GLY A 95 1.86 26.47 -0.42
C GLY A 95 2.54 26.25 0.93
N ASN A 96 2.36 25.08 1.56
CA ASN A 96 3.03 24.71 2.81
C ASN A 96 4.43 24.09 2.59
N LEU A 97 4.84 23.87 1.33
CA LEU A 97 6.12 23.27 0.96
C LEU A 97 6.87 24.13 -0.07
N PRO A 98 7.26 25.37 0.28
CA PRO A 98 8.00 26.24 -0.63
C PRO A 98 9.34 25.64 -1.07
N ILE A 99 9.86 26.12 -2.20
CA ILE A 99 11.20 25.73 -2.70
C ILE A 99 12.25 26.03 -1.62
N GLY A 100 13.03 25.01 -1.28
CA GLY A 100 13.98 25.05 -0.15
C GLY A 100 13.48 24.38 1.12
N SER A 101 12.22 23.89 1.15
CA SER A 101 11.71 23.08 2.26
C SER A 101 12.53 21.81 2.44
N ARG A 102 13.00 21.59 3.68
CA ARG A 102 13.72 20.36 4.04
C ARG A 102 12.71 19.27 4.37
N LEU A 103 12.61 18.30 3.47
CA LEU A 103 11.79 17.12 3.67
C LEU A 103 12.62 16.06 4.41
N ARG A 104 12.01 15.39 5.39
CA ARG A 104 12.58 14.16 5.96
C ARG A 104 12.17 13.01 5.06
N VAL A 105 13.11 12.54 4.24
CA VAL A 105 12.96 11.28 3.50
C VAL A 105 13.11 10.15 4.51
N LEU A 106 12.02 9.49 4.86
CA LEU A 106 12.03 8.29 5.68
C LEU A 106 12.32 7.09 4.75
N PRO A 107 13.39 6.31 4.97
CA PRO A 107 13.59 5.08 4.21
C PRO A 107 12.46 4.12 4.59
N ASN A 108 11.66 3.71 3.60
CA ASN A 108 10.56 2.78 3.81
C ASN A 108 11.03 1.35 3.60
N HIS A 109 10.53 0.46 4.45
CA HIS A 109 10.64 -0.98 4.33
C HIS A 109 10.08 -1.40 2.96
N ALA A 110 10.89 -2.09 2.14
CA ALA A 110 10.43 -2.63 0.87
C ALA A 110 9.37 -3.70 1.14
N CYS A 111 8.20 -3.53 0.55
CA CYS A 111 7.27 -4.65 0.42
C CYS A 111 7.99 -5.82 -0.28
N ILE A 112 7.70 -7.07 0.12
CA ILE A 112 8.21 -8.26 -0.57
C ILE A 112 7.86 -8.26 -2.08
N THR A 113 6.83 -7.53 -2.49
CA THR A 113 6.48 -7.33 -3.91
C THR A 113 7.35 -6.29 -4.63
N ALA A 114 8.16 -5.50 -3.92
CA ALA A 114 8.91 -4.35 -4.45
C ALA A 114 10.45 -4.52 -4.42
N ALA A 115 10.97 -5.53 -3.74
CA ALA A 115 12.40 -5.79 -3.73
C ALA A 115 12.81 -6.50 -5.03
N ALA A 116 13.44 -5.79 -5.97
CA ALA A 116 13.82 -6.32 -7.29
C ALA A 116 15.02 -7.29 -7.25
N TYR A 117 15.05 -8.23 -6.30
CA TYR A 117 16.04 -9.30 -6.24
C TYR A 117 15.53 -10.53 -7.01
N ASP A 118 16.46 -11.34 -7.51
CA ASP A 118 16.17 -12.59 -8.22
C ASP A 118 15.57 -13.66 -7.31
N ARG A 119 15.94 -13.68 -6.03
CA ARG A 119 15.41 -14.58 -5.00
C ARG A 119 15.50 -13.99 -3.58
N TYR A 120 14.79 -14.59 -2.65
CA TYR A 120 14.77 -14.23 -1.23
C TYR A 120 15.24 -15.39 -0.36
N TYR A 121 16.22 -15.15 0.49
CA TYR A 121 16.64 -16.09 1.53
C TYR A 121 15.74 -15.94 2.75
N VAL A 122 15.09 -17.03 3.15
CA VAL A 122 14.31 -17.13 4.37
C VAL A 122 15.24 -17.52 5.50
N VAL A 123 15.20 -16.77 6.58
CA VAL A 123 15.92 -17.06 7.82
C VAL A 123 14.90 -17.21 8.94
N ASP A 124 15.20 -18.11 9.87
CA ASP A 124 14.41 -18.27 11.10
C ASP A 124 15.18 -17.60 12.23
N SER A 125 14.57 -16.60 12.88
CA SER A 125 15.20 -15.86 13.97
C SER A 125 15.48 -16.72 15.20
N ASP A 126 14.72 -17.81 15.38
CA ASP A 126 14.87 -18.73 16.50
C ASP A 126 15.99 -19.77 16.24
N LEU A 127 16.48 -19.87 15.00
CA LEU A 127 17.61 -20.71 14.59
C LEU A 127 18.86 -19.87 14.32
N ASP A 128 19.91 -20.09 15.13
CA ASP A 128 21.22 -19.42 14.99
C ASP A 128 21.13 -17.87 14.91
N GLY A 129 20.12 -17.30 15.57
CA GLY A 129 19.86 -15.86 15.59
C GLY A 129 19.58 -15.26 14.20
N GLY A 130 18.99 -16.02 13.29
CA GLY A 130 18.64 -15.56 11.94
C GLY A 130 19.82 -15.47 10.97
N LYS A 131 20.95 -16.10 11.28
CA LYS A 131 22.15 -16.11 10.39
C LYS A 131 22.15 -17.26 9.40
N SER A 132 21.39 -18.31 9.69
CA SER A 132 21.29 -19.50 8.85
C SER A 132 20.09 -19.39 7.91
N VAL A 133 20.33 -19.63 6.62
CA VAL A 133 19.27 -19.67 5.61
C VAL A 133 18.54 -21.01 5.72
N VAL A 134 17.24 -20.97 5.95
CA VAL A 134 16.38 -22.14 6.13
C VAL A 134 15.55 -22.48 4.90
N ASP A 135 15.31 -21.50 4.03
CA ASP A 135 14.62 -21.70 2.75
C ASP A 135 15.00 -20.60 1.75
N VAL A 136 14.66 -20.80 0.47
CA VAL A 136 14.88 -19.79 -0.56
C VAL A 136 13.71 -19.70 -1.52
N TYR A 137 13.10 -18.52 -1.60
CA TYR A 137 11.96 -18.26 -2.47
C TYR A 137 12.41 -17.56 -3.75
N ASP A 138 12.07 -18.16 -4.88
CA ASP A 138 12.28 -17.52 -6.18
C ASP A 138 11.35 -16.32 -6.35
N ARG A 139 11.78 -15.35 -7.16
CA ARG A 139 10.96 -14.18 -7.48
C ARG A 139 9.66 -14.60 -8.15
N ILE A 140 8.54 -14.32 -7.49
CA ILE A 140 7.20 -14.53 -8.04
C ILE A 140 6.87 -13.38 -8.99
N ASN A 141 7.21 -13.53 -10.27
CA ASN A 141 6.74 -12.67 -11.36
C ASN A 141 5.61 -13.38 -12.12
N GLY A 142 4.37 -13.17 -11.68
CA GLY A 142 3.20 -13.71 -12.36
C GLY A 142 2.12 -14.18 -11.39
N TRP A 143 0.88 -14.06 -11.85
CA TRP A 143 -0.25 -14.86 -11.37
C TRP A 143 -0.35 -16.10 -12.25
#